data_AF-A0A971GMM2-F1
#
_entry.id   AF-A0A971GMM2-F1
#
_cell.length_a   1.000
_cell.length_b   1.000
_cell.length_c   1.000
_cell.angle_alpha   90.00
_cell.angle_beta   90.00
_cell.angle_gamma   90.00
#
_symmetry.space_group_name_H-M   'P 1'
#
loop_
_entity.id
_entity.type
_entity.pdbx_description
1 polymer ?
#
loop_
_entity_poly.entity_id
_entity_poly.type
_entity_poly.pdbx_seq_one_letter_code
_entity_poly.pdbx_strand_id
1 'polypeptide(L)'
;MKTEIPEKSYEKLLKEITGLYGDTQHSMLKAYWLTGKYIIETEQETPARAGYGKYLIERLSNDLTKKYGNGFSKTNLKNMRRFFKTHPDSQPVTELEWSKYLTLLVIKDEEMREQFVNKAIDEELTRFQLKKQVELYMFRNRKECDPDMLENYPVERGELYCYRKIEKPDLLSNEKEVIVDCGFNVWRRVTIHNIDKYRDMEIFKTDKRNNRYYISEVLDKTEESIQKNYTYKGRVEKVIDGDTLQVNIDLGFDAVIKQKIRLRGVDTPEIEFNEGKKAKAFVSRELNRCEYIIIKTYKTDIYDRYISDVFYKEDCTDAERIAQEGTLLNRKLLEKGLARAI
;
A
#
# COMPACT_ATOMS: atom_id res chain seq x y z
N MET A 1 -0.90 19.53 47.29
CA MET A 1 0.23 18.62 47.58
C MET A 1 0.05 17.38 46.73
N LYS A 2 0.97 17.07 45.81
CA LYS A 2 1.03 15.73 45.23
C LYS A 2 1.59 14.82 46.32
N THR A 3 0.81 13.87 46.79
CA THR A 3 1.28 12.81 47.68
C THR A 3 2.30 11.98 46.92
N GLU A 4 3.58 12.11 47.27
CA GLU A 4 4.65 11.32 46.66
C GLU A 4 4.51 9.86 47.11
N ILE A 5 4.38 8.95 46.14
CA ILE A 5 4.40 7.51 46.38
C ILE A 5 5.85 7.13 46.66
N PRO A 6 6.17 6.45 47.78
CA PRO A 6 7.54 5.99 48.03
C PRO A 6 8.04 5.10 46.89
N GLU A 7 9.23 5.39 46.37
CA GLU A 7 9.82 4.74 45.19
C GLU A 7 9.82 3.20 45.31
N LYS A 8 10.23 2.67 46.47
CA LYS A 8 10.21 1.21 46.76
C LYS A 8 8.81 0.59 46.69
N SER A 9 7.77 1.32 47.10
CA SER A 9 6.39 0.83 47.05
C SER A 9 5.86 0.81 45.62
N TYR A 10 6.25 1.79 44.81
CA TYR A 10 5.91 1.83 43.39
C TYR A 10 6.67 0.76 42.59
N GLU A 11 7.96 0.54 42.86
CA GLU A 11 8.75 -0.54 42.24
C GLU A 11 8.17 -1.92 42.55
N LYS A 12 7.74 -2.16 43.80
CA LYS A 12 7.08 -3.41 44.19
C LYS A 12 5.77 -3.61 43.42
N LEU A 13 4.92 -2.58 43.37
CA LEU A 13 3.67 -2.61 42.62
C LEU A 13 3.91 -2.88 41.13
N LEU A 14 4.91 -2.22 40.54
CA LEU A 14 5.29 -2.40 39.14
C LEU A 14 5.73 -3.85 38.88
N LYS A 15 6.54 -4.43 39.78
CA LYS A 15 6.98 -5.83 39.68
C LYS A 15 5.81 -6.82 39.76
N GLU A 16 4.89 -6.62 40.70
CA GLU A 16 3.71 -7.48 40.86
C GLU A 16 2.79 -7.41 39.64
N ILE A 17 2.51 -6.21 39.13
CA ILE A 17 1.72 -6.01 37.90
C ILE A 17 2.43 -6.66 36.71
N THR A 18 3.73 -6.43 36.55
CA THR A 18 4.52 -6.98 35.43
C THR A 18 4.52 -8.51 35.46
N GLY A 19 4.63 -9.13 36.63
CA GLY A 19 4.53 -10.58 36.78
C GLY A 19 3.18 -11.15 36.32
N LEU A 20 2.07 -10.53 36.74
CA LEU A 20 0.73 -10.93 36.31
C LEU A 20 0.54 -10.84 34.79
N TYR A 21 1.07 -9.79 34.17
CA TYR A 21 1.03 -9.64 32.72
C TYR A 21 1.88 -10.70 32.01
N GLY A 22 3.08 -11.01 32.53
CA GLY A 22 3.94 -12.07 31.98
C GLY A 22 3.26 -13.44 31.99
N ASP A 23 2.67 -13.85 33.12
CA ASP A 23 1.95 -15.13 33.23
C ASP A 23 0.76 -15.22 32.26
N THR A 24 0.05 -14.10 32.10
CA THR A 24 -1.06 -14.00 31.15
C THR A 24 -0.57 -14.13 29.70
N GLN A 25 0.55 -13.48 29.37
CA GLN A 25 1.16 -13.56 28.03
C GLN A 25 1.60 -14.99 27.70
N HIS A 26 2.23 -15.70 28.65
CA HIS A 26 2.65 -17.09 28.48
C HIS A 26 1.44 -18.00 28.19
N SER A 27 0.38 -17.83 28.98
CA SER A 27 -0.88 -18.59 28.81
C SER A 27 -1.53 -18.32 27.45
N MET A 28 -1.55 -17.06 27.02
CA MET A 28 -2.08 -16.64 25.73
C MET A 28 -1.26 -17.21 24.56
N LEU A 29 0.07 -17.18 24.66
CA LEU A 29 0.97 -17.72 23.63
C LEU A 29 0.77 -19.22 23.46
N LYS A 30 0.64 -19.96 24.56
CA LYS A 30 0.31 -21.38 24.56
C LYS A 30 -1.06 -21.65 23.93
N ALA A 31 -2.07 -20.85 24.28
CA ALA A 31 -3.40 -20.97 23.69
C ALA A 31 -3.38 -20.73 22.17
N TYR A 32 -2.62 -19.76 21.69
CA TYR A 32 -2.44 -19.48 20.27
C TYR A 32 -1.71 -20.60 19.52
N TRP A 33 -0.68 -21.16 20.12
CA TRP A 33 0.03 -22.33 19.58
C TRP A 33 -0.90 -23.55 19.49
N LEU A 34 -1.64 -23.88 20.56
CA LEU A 34 -2.62 -24.97 20.57
C LEU A 34 -3.76 -24.76 19.58
N THR A 35 -4.25 -23.51 19.45
CA THR A 35 -5.26 -23.19 18.44
C THR A 35 -4.73 -23.48 17.03
N GLY A 36 -3.49 -23.11 16.76
CA GLY A 36 -2.81 -23.44 15.50
C GLY A 36 -2.72 -24.95 15.28
N LYS A 37 -2.34 -25.71 16.31
CA LYS A 37 -2.29 -27.18 16.30
C LYS A 37 -3.64 -27.80 15.90
N TYR A 38 -4.70 -27.44 16.61
CA TYR A 38 -6.04 -27.98 16.34
C TYR A 38 -6.55 -27.65 14.94
N ILE A 39 -6.23 -26.46 14.41
CA ILE A 39 -6.57 -26.10 13.04
C ILE A 39 -5.85 -27.04 12.05
N ILE A 40 -4.55 -27.28 12.22
CA ILE A 40 -3.79 -28.15 11.31
C ILE A 40 -4.25 -29.60 11.39
N GLU A 41 -4.45 -30.14 12.60
CA GLU A 41 -4.94 -31.51 12.80
C GLU A 41 -6.30 -31.71 12.12
N THR A 42 -7.23 -30.76 12.31
CA THR A 42 -8.56 -30.80 11.65
C THR A 42 -8.44 -30.74 10.12
N GLU A 43 -7.53 -29.93 9.59
CA GLU A 43 -7.28 -29.85 8.14
C GLU A 43 -6.69 -31.15 7.58
N GLN A 44 -5.86 -31.87 8.34
CA GLN A 44 -5.23 -33.13 7.92
C GLN A 44 -6.20 -34.31 7.96
N GLU A 45 -7.14 -34.34 8.91
CA GLU A 45 -8.17 -35.38 9.01
C GLU A 45 -9.22 -35.30 7.87
N THR A 46 -9.39 -34.13 7.25
CA THR A 46 -10.33 -33.92 6.12
C THR A 46 -9.61 -33.39 4.86
N PRO A 47 -8.72 -34.17 4.23
CA PRO A 47 -7.84 -33.68 3.16
C PRO A 47 -8.54 -33.42 1.81
N ALA A 48 -9.82 -33.77 1.67
CA ALA A 48 -10.42 -34.04 0.36
C ALA A 48 -11.05 -32.84 -0.39
N ARG A 49 -10.97 -31.59 0.10
CA ARG A 49 -11.57 -30.44 -0.62
C ARG A 49 -10.71 -29.19 -0.59
N ALA A 50 -10.16 -28.82 -1.74
CA ALA A 50 -9.60 -27.49 -1.96
C ALA A 50 -10.64 -26.42 -1.53
N GLY A 51 -10.31 -25.62 -0.52
CA GLY A 51 -11.21 -24.62 0.07
C GLY A 51 -11.69 -24.93 1.50
N TYR A 52 -11.54 -26.16 1.99
CA TYR A 52 -11.97 -26.54 3.35
C TYR A 52 -11.29 -25.71 4.44
N GLY A 53 -9.96 -25.54 4.39
CA GLY A 53 -9.23 -24.72 5.35
C GLY A 53 -9.65 -23.23 5.35
N LYS A 54 -10.02 -22.69 4.17
CA LYS A 54 -10.53 -21.31 4.08
C LYS A 54 -11.88 -21.18 4.78
N TYR A 55 -12.78 -22.13 4.54
CA TYR A 55 -14.10 -22.17 5.18
C TYR A 55 -14.01 -22.41 6.69
N LEU A 56 -13.10 -23.29 7.14
CA LEU A 56 -12.86 -23.57 8.55
C LEU A 56 -12.43 -22.31 9.31
N ILE A 57 -11.42 -21.59 8.81
CA ILE A 57 -10.94 -20.34 9.44
C ILE A 57 -12.04 -19.28 9.48
N GLU A 58 -12.85 -19.18 8.42
CA GLU A 58 -13.97 -18.25 8.36
C GLU A 58 -15.03 -18.55 9.41
N ARG A 59 -15.43 -19.82 9.54
CA ARG A 59 -16.39 -20.26 10.54
C ARG A 59 -15.87 -20.09 11.96
N LEU A 60 -14.62 -20.50 12.22
CA LEU A 60 -13.95 -20.30 13.51
C LEU A 60 -13.89 -18.83 13.89
N SER A 61 -13.58 -17.95 12.92
CA SER A 61 -13.52 -16.51 13.18
C SER A 61 -14.87 -15.98 13.65
N ASN A 62 -15.95 -16.33 12.97
CA ASN A 62 -17.30 -15.90 13.34
C ASN A 62 -17.72 -16.45 14.71
N ASP A 63 -17.59 -17.76 14.92
CA ASP A 63 -18.06 -18.44 16.12
C ASP A 63 -17.27 -18.01 17.37
N LEU A 64 -15.94 -17.94 17.27
CA LEU A 64 -15.09 -17.56 18.40
C LEU A 64 -15.14 -16.06 18.69
N THR A 65 -15.24 -15.20 17.68
CA THR A 65 -15.42 -13.76 17.90
C THR A 65 -16.77 -13.47 18.56
N LYS A 66 -17.83 -14.20 18.17
CA LYS A 66 -19.14 -14.09 18.81
C LYS A 66 -19.11 -14.53 20.28
N LYS A 67 -18.32 -15.56 20.62
CA LYS A 67 -18.26 -16.13 21.97
C LYS A 67 -17.32 -15.37 22.91
N TYR A 68 -16.16 -14.95 22.43
CA TYR A 68 -15.06 -14.41 23.26
C TYR A 68 -14.66 -12.97 22.89
N GLY A 69 -15.25 -12.39 21.85
CA GLY A 69 -14.96 -11.03 21.41
C GLY A 69 -13.68 -10.91 20.58
N ASN A 70 -13.00 -9.78 20.73
CA ASN A 70 -11.84 -9.42 19.92
C ASN A 70 -10.67 -10.40 20.13
N GLY A 71 -9.97 -10.75 19.05
CA GLY A 71 -8.81 -11.64 19.08
C GLY A 71 -8.92 -12.86 18.16
N PHE A 72 -10.11 -13.19 17.65
CA PHE A 72 -10.33 -14.32 16.74
C PHE A 72 -10.64 -13.89 15.31
N SER A 73 -10.00 -12.83 14.82
CA SER A 73 -10.14 -12.44 13.41
C SER A 73 -9.57 -13.52 12.49
N LYS A 74 -10.09 -13.59 11.25
CA LYS A 74 -9.57 -14.49 10.21
C LYS A 74 -8.05 -14.39 10.07
N THR A 75 -7.52 -13.18 10.16
CA THR A 75 -6.06 -12.92 10.10
C THR A 75 -5.34 -13.51 11.31
N ASN A 76 -5.85 -13.31 12.53
CA ASN A 76 -5.17 -13.82 13.72
C ASN A 76 -5.20 -15.36 13.75
N LEU A 77 -6.31 -16.00 13.35
CA LEU A 77 -6.39 -17.46 13.23
C LEU A 77 -5.41 -18.03 12.19
N LYS A 78 -5.24 -17.34 11.05
CA LYS A 78 -4.20 -17.70 10.06
C LYS A 78 -2.80 -17.60 10.66
N ASN A 79 -2.55 -16.58 11.48
CA ASN A 79 -1.27 -16.42 12.17
C ASN A 79 -1.04 -17.51 13.21
N MET A 80 -2.03 -17.89 14.01
CA MET A 80 -1.95 -19.01 14.97
C MET A 80 -1.63 -20.32 14.25
N ARG A 81 -2.33 -20.61 13.14
CA ARG A 81 -2.05 -21.76 12.28
C ARG A 81 -0.61 -21.76 11.76
N ARG A 82 -0.13 -20.62 11.24
CA ARG A 82 1.26 -20.47 10.76
C ARG A 82 2.26 -20.65 11.90
N PHE A 83 1.94 -20.11 13.08
CA PHE A 83 2.79 -20.17 14.26
C PHE A 83 3.09 -21.60 14.69
N PHE A 84 2.05 -22.43 14.81
CA PHE A 84 2.22 -23.85 15.10
C PHE A 84 3.03 -24.56 14.00
N LYS A 85 2.75 -24.28 12.72
CA LYS A 85 3.50 -24.87 11.60
C LYS A 85 5.00 -24.55 11.65
N THR A 86 5.38 -23.39 12.15
CA THR A 86 6.78 -22.94 12.26
C THR A 86 7.49 -23.41 13.53
N HIS A 87 6.74 -23.87 14.54
CA HIS A 87 7.29 -24.36 15.81
C HIS A 87 6.53 -25.63 16.24
N PRO A 88 6.55 -26.72 15.44
CA PRO A 88 5.72 -27.90 15.72
C PRO A 88 6.25 -28.72 16.92
N ASP A 89 7.57 -28.79 17.08
CA ASP A 89 8.24 -29.71 18.01
C ASP A 89 8.72 -29.03 19.31
N SER A 90 8.61 -27.71 19.40
CA SER A 90 8.99 -26.93 20.57
C SER A 90 7.83 -26.06 21.05
N GLN A 91 7.59 -26.05 22.36
CA GLN A 91 6.75 -25.01 22.94
C GLN A 91 7.43 -23.66 22.70
N PRO A 92 6.66 -22.61 22.37
CA PRO A 92 7.25 -21.33 22.07
C PRO A 92 7.95 -20.75 23.29
N VAL A 93 9.06 -20.06 23.05
CA VAL A 93 9.82 -19.34 24.06
C VAL A 93 8.91 -18.29 24.67
N THR A 94 8.65 -18.44 25.97
CA THR A 94 7.64 -17.68 26.71
C THR A 94 8.06 -16.22 26.95
N GLU A 95 9.37 -15.98 26.93
CA GLU A 95 10.04 -14.68 27.08
C GLU A 95 9.74 -13.71 25.91
N LEU A 96 9.12 -14.21 24.83
CA LEU A 96 8.78 -13.42 23.65
C LEU A 96 7.26 -13.26 23.48
N GLU A 97 6.79 -12.02 23.47
CA GLU A 97 5.37 -11.72 23.25
C GLU A 97 4.86 -12.17 21.87
N TRP A 98 3.57 -12.52 21.79
CA TRP A 98 2.87 -12.85 20.53
C TRP A 98 3.14 -11.83 19.41
N SER A 99 3.16 -10.55 19.74
CA SER A 99 3.36 -9.46 18.79
C SER A 99 4.74 -9.47 18.11
N LYS A 100 5.76 -9.96 18.82
CA LYS A 100 7.12 -10.16 18.30
C LYS A 100 7.18 -11.44 17.45
N TYR A 101 6.53 -12.52 17.87
CA TYR A 101 6.40 -13.73 17.03
C TYR A 101 5.76 -13.43 15.68
N LEU A 102 4.67 -12.65 15.65
CA LEU A 102 4.03 -12.23 14.39
C LEU A 102 5.01 -11.56 13.42
N THR A 103 5.97 -10.81 13.95
CA THR A 103 7.01 -10.13 13.18
C THR A 103 7.99 -11.13 12.58
N LEU A 104 8.40 -12.12 13.38
CA LEU A 104 9.36 -13.16 13.02
C LEU A 104 8.82 -14.20 12.04
N LEU A 105 7.51 -14.45 12.06
CA LEU A 105 6.87 -15.43 11.17
C LEU A 105 7.16 -15.16 9.69
N VAL A 106 7.44 -13.91 9.31
CA VAL A 106 7.76 -13.50 7.95
C VAL A 106 9.05 -14.14 7.42
N ILE A 107 10.01 -14.44 8.30
CA ILE A 107 11.25 -15.13 7.97
C ILE A 107 10.95 -16.61 7.74
N LYS A 108 11.17 -17.08 6.51
CA LYS A 108 10.94 -18.47 6.13
C LYS A 108 12.04 -19.40 6.63
N ASP A 109 13.27 -18.94 6.54
CA ASP A 109 14.47 -19.62 7.01
C ASP A 109 14.41 -19.81 8.53
N GLU A 110 14.54 -21.05 8.98
CA GLU A 110 14.35 -21.43 10.37
C GLU A 110 15.51 -21.00 11.26
N GLU A 111 16.74 -21.21 10.79
CA GLU A 111 17.97 -20.84 11.51
C GLU A 111 18.04 -19.33 11.72
N MET A 112 17.81 -18.55 10.66
CA MET A 112 17.78 -17.09 10.74
C MET A 112 16.65 -16.59 11.65
N ARG A 113 15.48 -17.24 11.62
CA ARG A 113 14.37 -16.88 12.51
C ARG A 113 14.75 -17.12 13.97
N GLU A 114 15.41 -18.23 14.28
CA GLU A 114 15.90 -18.54 15.63
C GLU A 114 16.98 -17.54 16.09
N GLN A 115 17.90 -17.15 15.22
CA GLN A 115 18.87 -16.08 15.52
C GLN A 115 18.15 -14.76 15.89
N PHE A 116 17.09 -14.39 15.16
CA PHE A 116 16.29 -13.21 15.49
C PHE A 116 15.47 -13.37 16.78
N VAL A 117 15.04 -14.58 17.15
CA VAL A 117 14.41 -14.86 18.46
C VAL A 117 15.42 -14.60 19.56
N ASN A 118 16.59 -15.23 19.50
CA ASN A 118 17.64 -15.10 20.51
C ASN A 118 18.08 -13.64 20.65
N LYS A 119 18.31 -12.97 19.53
CA LYS A 119 18.63 -11.54 19.50
C LYS A 119 17.54 -10.67 20.14
N ALA A 120 16.27 -10.98 19.90
CA ALA A 120 15.16 -10.22 20.48
C ALA A 120 15.06 -10.36 22.01
N ILE A 121 15.52 -11.49 22.54
CA ILE A 121 15.58 -11.78 23.98
C ILE A 121 16.83 -11.13 24.58
N ASP A 122 18.00 -11.41 24.03
CA ASP A 122 19.31 -10.96 24.54
C ASP A 122 19.43 -9.43 24.55
N GLU A 123 18.91 -8.74 23.52
CA GLU A 123 18.93 -7.28 23.41
C GLU A 123 17.62 -6.62 23.92
N GLU A 124 16.71 -7.40 24.52
CA GLU A 124 15.39 -6.95 24.99
C GLU A 124 14.62 -6.11 23.96
N LEU A 125 14.69 -6.49 22.67
CA LEU A 125 14.18 -5.66 21.58
C LEU A 125 12.68 -5.42 21.74
N THR A 126 12.31 -4.13 21.70
CA THR A 126 10.90 -3.77 21.54
C THR A 126 10.36 -4.33 20.23
N ARG A 127 9.03 -4.55 20.16
CA ARG A 127 8.37 -4.99 18.92
C ARG A 127 8.75 -4.12 17.72
N PHE A 128 8.86 -2.81 17.92
CA PHE A 128 9.25 -1.87 16.88
C PHE A 128 10.68 -2.09 16.40
N GLN A 129 11.64 -2.21 17.31
CA GLN A 129 13.04 -2.48 16.96
C GLN A 129 13.20 -3.83 16.26
N LEU A 130 12.50 -4.88 16.71
CA LEU A 130 12.55 -6.18 16.07
C LEU A 130 11.98 -6.13 14.65
N LYS A 131 10.78 -5.54 14.49
CA LYS A 131 10.16 -5.34 13.18
C LYS A 131 11.09 -4.62 12.22
N LYS A 132 11.71 -3.55 12.73
CA LYS A 132 12.68 -2.76 12.01
C LYS A 132 13.86 -3.59 11.49
N GLN A 133 14.45 -4.44 12.32
CA GLN A 133 15.57 -5.29 11.89
C GLN A 133 15.15 -6.42 10.94
N VAL A 134 13.98 -7.03 11.16
CA VAL A 134 13.44 -8.08 10.27
C VAL A 134 13.16 -7.51 8.89
N GLU A 135 12.55 -6.33 8.79
CA GLU A 135 12.25 -5.68 7.50
C GLU A 135 13.53 -5.37 6.71
N LEU A 136 14.58 -4.89 7.38
CA LEU A 136 15.91 -4.72 6.77
C LEU A 136 16.49 -6.03 6.25
N TYR A 137 16.45 -7.08 7.08
CA TYR A 137 16.95 -8.40 6.70
C TYR A 137 16.21 -8.94 5.48
N MET A 138 14.87 -8.85 5.48
CA MET A 138 14.05 -9.29 4.36
C MET A 138 14.32 -8.48 3.09
N PHE A 139 14.59 -7.17 3.22
CA PHE A 139 14.96 -6.34 2.08
C PHE A 139 16.34 -6.70 1.50
N ARG A 140 17.33 -6.97 2.35
CA ARG A 140 18.70 -7.30 1.93
C ARG A 140 18.81 -8.69 1.30
N ASN A 141 18.08 -9.67 1.86
CA ASN A 141 18.10 -11.06 1.38
C ASN A 141 17.01 -11.35 0.35
N ARG A 142 16.46 -10.30 -0.26
CA ARG A 142 15.54 -10.50 -1.37
C ARG A 142 16.30 -11.01 -2.58
N LYS A 143 15.65 -11.88 -3.35
CA LYS A 143 16.11 -12.15 -4.71
C LYS A 143 15.96 -10.86 -5.51
N GLU A 144 16.92 -10.59 -6.39
CA GLU A 144 16.78 -9.52 -7.36
C GLU A 144 15.48 -9.70 -8.15
N CYS A 145 14.95 -8.58 -8.64
CA CYS A 145 13.75 -8.62 -9.45
C CYS A 145 14.04 -9.49 -10.68
N ASP A 146 13.15 -10.43 -10.99
CA ASP A 146 13.30 -11.33 -12.13
C ASP A 146 13.55 -10.50 -13.40
N PRO A 147 14.66 -10.73 -14.13
CA PRO A 147 14.96 -9.99 -15.35
C PRO A 147 13.82 -10.04 -16.37
N ASP A 148 13.14 -11.18 -16.50
CA ASP A 148 12.01 -11.34 -17.41
C ASP A 148 10.81 -10.47 -16.97
N MET A 149 10.58 -10.37 -15.66
CA MET A 149 9.55 -9.49 -15.11
C MET A 149 9.90 -8.01 -15.30
N LEU A 150 11.18 -7.62 -15.16
CA LEU A 150 11.62 -6.25 -15.41
C LEU A 150 11.47 -5.86 -16.88
N GLU A 151 11.83 -6.77 -17.78
CA GLU A 151 11.69 -6.58 -19.23
C GLU A 151 10.21 -6.43 -19.60
N ASN A 152 9.35 -7.29 -19.05
CA ASN A 152 7.90 -7.31 -19.27
C ASN A 152 7.09 -6.47 -18.26
N TYR A 153 7.72 -5.56 -17.52
CA TYR A 153 7.02 -4.77 -16.50
C TYR A 153 5.89 -3.97 -17.15
N PRO A 154 4.62 -4.12 -16.71
CA PRO A 154 3.48 -3.56 -17.43
C PRO A 154 3.51 -2.03 -17.38
N VAL A 155 3.73 -1.42 -18.54
CA VAL A 155 3.69 0.03 -18.73
C VAL A 155 2.40 0.41 -19.44
N GLU A 156 1.45 0.95 -18.69
CA GLU A 156 0.24 1.50 -19.28
C GLU A 156 0.36 3.02 -19.35
N ARG A 157 0.48 3.57 -20.55
CA ARG A 157 0.46 5.01 -20.75
C ARG A 157 -0.99 5.50 -20.88
N GLY A 158 -1.22 6.75 -20.56
CA GLY A 158 -2.52 7.39 -20.78
C GLY A 158 -2.35 8.70 -21.52
N GLU A 159 -3.48 9.34 -21.79
CA GLU A 159 -3.51 10.62 -22.48
C GLU A 159 -3.89 11.74 -21.52
N LEU A 160 -3.22 12.88 -21.67
CA LEU A 160 -3.46 14.01 -20.79
C LEU A 160 -4.86 14.57 -21.01
N TYR A 161 -5.50 14.92 -19.89
CA TYR A 161 -6.78 15.63 -19.88
C TYR A 161 -7.89 14.87 -20.64
N CYS A 162 -7.88 13.55 -20.52
CA CYS A 162 -9.01 12.68 -20.86
C CYS A 162 -9.88 12.46 -19.62
N TYR A 163 -11.18 12.68 -19.79
CA TYR A 163 -12.16 12.65 -18.71
C TYR A 163 -13.33 11.77 -19.07
N ARG A 164 -13.85 11.07 -18.06
CA ARG A 164 -15.06 10.26 -18.19
C ARG A 164 -16.30 11.12 -17.92
N LYS A 165 -17.30 11.01 -18.78
CA LYS A 165 -18.65 11.52 -18.57
C LYS A 165 -19.30 10.83 -17.38
N ILE A 166 -19.97 11.60 -16.54
CA ILE A 166 -20.86 11.04 -15.52
C ILE A 166 -22.29 11.54 -15.74
N GLU A 167 -23.25 10.68 -15.43
CA GLU A 167 -24.66 11.05 -15.41
C GLU A 167 -24.93 12.00 -14.24
N LYS A 168 -25.84 12.95 -14.46
CA LYS A 168 -26.10 14.04 -13.52
C LYS A 168 -26.61 13.47 -12.19
N PRO A 169 -26.05 13.89 -11.03
CA PRO A 169 -26.82 13.88 -9.79
C PRO A 169 -28.02 14.82 -9.98
N ASP A 170 -29.21 14.41 -9.54
CA ASP A 170 -30.55 14.96 -9.84
C ASP A 170 -30.81 16.47 -9.57
N LEU A 171 -29.80 17.29 -9.28
CA LEU A 171 -29.99 18.66 -8.75
C LEU A 171 -29.63 19.80 -9.72
N LEU A 172 -29.05 19.56 -10.91
CA LEU A 172 -28.51 20.64 -11.77
C LEU A 172 -28.63 20.36 -13.28
N SER A 173 -29.84 20.16 -13.81
CA SER A 173 -30.05 19.91 -15.25
C SER A 173 -30.15 21.21 -16.07
N ASN A 174 -29.04 21.62 -16.69
CA ASN A 174 -29.05 22.48 -17.88
C ASN A 174 -28.73 21.63 -19.13
N GLU A 175 -29.40 21.85 -20.26
CA GLU A 175 -29.37 20.94 -21.42
C GLU A 175 -28.05 20.98 -22.21
N LYS A 176 -27.21 22.01 -22.03
CA LYS A 176 -25.96 22.23 -22.79
C LYS A 176 -24.67 21.92 -22.03
N GLU A 177 -24.77 21.39 -20.83
CA GLU A 177 -23.62 21.12 -19.95
C GLU A 177 -23.53 19.62 -19.63
N VAL A 178 -22.30 19.11 -19.65
CA VAL A 178 -21.96 17.75 -19.25
C VAL A 178 -21.07 17.81 -18.02
N ILE A 179 -21.24 16.85 -17.12
CA ILE A 179 -20.37 16.69 -15.96
C ILE A 179 -19.31 15.65 -16.30
N VAL A 180 -18.05 16.01 -16.08
CA VAL A 180 -16.90 15.12 -16.28
C VAL A 180 -16.24 14.81 -14.94
N ASP A 181 -15.82 13.56 -14.79
CA ASP A 181 -15.01 13.07 -13.69
C ASP A 181 -13.53 13.32 -13.97
N CYS A 182 -12.93 14.19 -13.15
CA CYS A 182 -11.51 14.52 -13.18
C CYS A 182 -10.68 13.60 -12.28
N GLY A 183 -11.29 12.54 -11.74
CA GLY A 183 -10.71 11.75 -10.66
C GLY A 183 -10.70 12.52 -9.36
N PHE A 184 -10.10 11.94 -8.32
CA PHE A 184 -9.89 12.60 -7.02
C PHE A 184 -11.16 13.14 -6.33
N ASN A 185 -12.33 12.58 -6.65
CA ASN A 185 -13.64 13.09 -6.23
C ASN A 185 -13.90 14.54 -6.69
N VAL A 186 -13.32 14.93 -7.84
CA VAL A 186 -13.50 16.25 -8.44
C VAL A 186 -14.32 16.12 -9.72
N TRP A 187 -15.44 16.83 -9.76
CA TRP A 187 -16.29 16.93 -10.94
C TRP A 187 -16.30 18.35 -11.50
N ARG A 188 -16.35 18.45 -12.83
CA ARG A 188 -16.39 19.73 -13.54
C ARG A 188 -17.54 19.75 -14.54
N ARG A 189 -18.19 20.92 -14.62
CA ARG A 189 -19.17 21.22 -15.67
C ARG A 189 -18.42 21.73 -16.88
N VAL A 190 -18.68 21.11 -18.03
CA VAL A 190 -18.08 21.47 -19.30
C VAL A 190 -19.19 21.76 -20.30
N THR A 191 -19.11 22.93 -20.93
CA THR A 191 -20.02 23.31 -22.01
C THR A 191 -19.56 22.65 -23.30
N ILE A 192 -20.43 21.85 -23.91
CA ILE A 192 -20.15 21.20 -25.19
C ILE A 192 -20.81 21.98 -26.31
N HIS A 193 -20.04 22.38 -27.32
CA HIS A 193 -20.60 22.88 -28.57
C HIS A 193 -21.03 21.66 -29.41
N ASN A 194 -22.27 21.64 -29.92
CA ASN A 194 -22.88 20.49 -30.61
C ASN A 194 -23.09 19.24 -29.74
N ILE A 195 -23.68 19.39 -28.55
CA ILE A 195 -23.93 18.29 -27.61
C ILE A 195 -24.69 17.11 -28.24
N ASP A 196 -25.56 17.36 -29.22
CA ASP A 196 -26.35 16.32 -29.90
C ASP A 196 -25.49 15.31 -30.68
N LYS A 197 -24.33 15.73 -31.17
CA LYS A 197 -23.39 14.84 -31.88
C LYS A 197 -22.63 13.89 -30.92
N TYR A 198 -22.53 14.27 -29.65
CA TYR A 198 -21.66 13.62 -28.66
C TYR A 198 -22.44 13.07 -27.46
N ARG A 199 -23.78 12.98 -27.59
CA ARG A 199 -24.69 12.61 -26.50
C ARG A 199 -24.39 11.20 -25.96
N ASP A 200 -24.03 10.27 -26.83
CA ASP A 200 -23.82 8.85 -26.48
C ASP A 200 -22.36 8.52 -26.13
N MET A 201 -21.46 9.49 -26.21
CA MET A 201 -20.04 9.28 -25.97
C MET A 201 -19.67 9.49 -24.50
N GLU A 202 -18.72 8.69 -24.01
CA GLU A 202 -18.43 8.60 -22.57
C GLU A 202 -17.07 9.18 -22.18
N ILE A 203 -16.11 9.36 -23.09
CA ILE A 203 -14.79 9.87 -22.76
C ILE A 203 -14.46 11.06 -23.66
N PHE A 204 -13.94 12.13 -23.06
CA PHE A 204 -13.64 13.38 -23.75
C PHE A 204 -12.22 13.84 -23.44
N LYS A 205 -11.52 14.30 -24.47
CA LYS A 205 -10.27 15.06 -24.32
C LYS A 205 -10.58 16.55 -24.38
N THR A 206 -9.90 17.35 -23.57
CA THR A 206 -10.05 18.80 -23.63
C THR A 206 -8.75 19.53 -23.90
N ASP A 207 -8.85 20.58 -24.72
CA ASP A 207 -7.78 21.56 -24.94
C ASP A 207 -8.17 22.90 -24.34
N LYS A 208 -7.15 23.69 -23.95
CA LYS A 208 -7.32 25.09 -23.58
C LYS A 208 -6.96 25.99 -24.76
N ARG A 209 -7.90 26.80 -25.24
CA ARG A 209 -7.69 27.81 -26.30
C ARG A 209 -8.26 29.15 -25.85
N ASN A 210 -7.52 30.25 -25.99
CA ASN A 210 -7.98 31.60 -25.60
C ASN A 210 -8.60 31.68 -24.19
N ASN A 211 -7.98 31.01 -23.21
CA ASN A 211 -8.45 30.91 -21.83
C ASN A 211 -9.83 30.26 -21.63
N ARG A 212 -10.28 29.45 -22.60
CA ARG A 212 -11.49 28.63 -22.50
C ARG A 212 -11.16 27.17 -22.83
N TYR A 213 -11.85 26.25 -22.19
CA TYR A 213 -11.70 24.82 -22.40
C TYR A 213 -12.71 24.34 -23.44
N TYR A 214 -12.24 23.50 -24.36
CA TYR A 214 -13.04 22.93 -25.43
C TYR A 214 -12.78 21.44 -25.50
N ILE A 215 -13.80 20.67 -25.88
CA ILE A 215 -13.60 19.27 -26.24
C ILE A 215 -12.88 19.23 -27.59
N SER A 216 -11.71 18.61 -27.61
CA SER A 216 -10.87 18.46 -28.80
C SER A 216 -11.08 17.12 -29.48
N GLU A 217 -11.34 16.08 -28.70
CA GLU A 217 -11.54 14.72 -29.18
C GLU A 217 -12.57 14.00 -28.30
N VAL A 218 -13.30 13.08 -28.92
CA VAL A 218 -14.27 12.24 -28.22
C VAL A 218 -13.97 10.78 -28.49
N LEU A 219 -13.86 10.00 -27.42
CA LEU A 219 -13.46 8.61 -27.45
C LEU A 219 -14.63 7.71 -27.03
N ASP A 220 -14.79 6.60 -27.72
CA ASP A 220 -15.78 5.57 -27.41
C ASP A 220 -15.42 4.81 -26.13
N LYS A 221 -16.40 4.15 -25.51
CA LYS A 221 -16.24 3.36 -24.28
C LYS A 221 -15.60 2.00 -24.52
N THR A 222 -14.42 1.97 -25.12
CA THR A 222 -13.58 0.76 -25.22
C THR A 222 -12.68 0.66 -23.98
N GLU A 223 -12.19 -0.56 -23.66
CA GLU A 223 -11.22 -0.74 -22.58
C GLU A 223 -9.95 0.11 -22.82
N GLU A 224 -9.51 0.22 -24.08
CA GLU A 224 -8.38 1.05 -24.49
C GLU A 224 -8.62 2.54 -24.18
N SER A 225 -9.81 3.07 -24.51
CA SER A 225 -10.14 4.46 -24.18
C SER A 225 -10.24 4.71 -22.67
N ILE A 226 -10.77 3.75 -21.91
CA ILE A 226 -10.86 3.85 -20.44
C ILE A 226 -9.45 3.91 -19.83
N GLN A 227 -8.51 3.13 -20.36
CA GLN A 227 -7.12 3.14 -19.90
C GLN A 227 -6.43 4.48 -20.17
N LYS A 228 -6.92 5.31 -21.11
CA LYS A 228 -6.34 6.64 -21.36
C LYS A 228 -6.64 7.66 -20.25
N ASN A 229 -7.67 7.44 -19.44
CA ASN A 229 -8.13 8.39 -18.42
C ASN A 229 -7.14 8.54 -17.24
N TYR A 230 -7.42 9.56 -16.42
CA TYR A 230 -6.77 9.82 -15.15
C TYR A 230 -5.24 9.97 -15.24
N THR A 231 -4.78 10.53 -16.36
CA THR A 231 -3.39 10.86 -16.63
C THR A 231 -3.25 12.38 -16.64
N TYR A 232 -2.41 12.88 -15.75
CA TYR A 232 -2.31 14.32 -15.47
C TYR A 232 -0.87 14.77 -15.37
N LYS A 233 -0.64 16.02 -15.77
CA LYS A 233 0.60 16.74 -15.50
C LYS A 233 0.64 17.12 -14.02
N GLY A 234 1.76 16.88 -13.37
CA GLY A 234 1.96 17.24 -11.97
C GLY A 234 3.33 17.84 -11.73
N ARG A 235 3.44 18.56 -10.61
CA ARG A 235 4.70 19.07 -10.08
C ARG A 235 4.94 18.44 -8.71
N VAL A 236 6.12 17.87 -8.53
CA VAL A 236 6.53 17.29 -7.24
C VAL A 236 6.74 18.42 -6.25
N GLU A 237 5.98 18.38 -5.14
CA GLU A 237 6.19 19.30 -4.02
C GLU A 237 7.22 18.70 -3.06
N LYS A 238 7.08 17.40 -2.76
CA LYS A 238 7.97 16.72 -1.81
C LYS A 238 8.01 15.21 -2.08
N VAL A 239 9.22 14.65 -2.07
CA VAL A 239 9.42 13.20 -1.94
C VAL A 239 9.27 12.85 -0.46
N ILE A 240 8.22 12.10 -0.11
CA ILE A 240 7.99 11.66 1.28
C ILE A 240 8.95 10.52 1.57
N ASP A 241 8.83 9.44 0.80
CA ASP A 241 9.63 8.21 0.88
C ASP A 241 10.04 7.75 -0.53
N GLY A 242 10.72 6.62 -0.66
CA GLY A 242 11.18 6.12 -1.95
C GLY A 242 10.07 5.74 -2.93
N ASP A 243 8.85 5.56 -2.46
CA ASP A 243 7.68 5.15 -3.25
C ASP A 243 6.45 6.03 -3.00
N THR A 244 6.59 7.11 -2.23
CA THR A 244 5.47 7.96 -1.81
C THR A 244 5.81 9.42 -2.06
N LEU A 245 4.97 10.09 -2.84
CA LEU A 245 5.19 11.46 -3.30
C LEU A 245 4.02 12.36 -2.89
N GLN A 246 4.32 13.61 -2.58
CA GLN A 246 3.33 14.68 -2.48
C GLN A 246 3.47 15.57 -3.72
N VAL A 247 2.37 15.71 -4.46
CA VAL A 247 2.35 16.31 -5.80
C VAL A 247 1.20 17.31 -5.91
N ASN A 248 1.44 18.38 -6.67
CA ASN A 248 0.37 19.25 -7.17
C ASN A 248 0.00 18.76 -8.56
N ILE A 249 -1.26 18.38 -8.77
CA ILE A 249 -1.76 17.78 -10.00
C ILE A 249 -2.66 18.79 -10.71
N ASP A 250 -2.34 19.08 -11.96
CA ASP A 250 -3.16 19.90 -12.86
C ASP A 250 -4.23 19.01 -13.50
N LEU A 251 -5.48 19.20 -13.06
CA LEU A 251 -6.63 18.45 -13.57
C LEU A 251 -7.20 19.06 -14.85
N GLY A 252 -6.57 20.09 -15.43
CA GLY A 252 -7.20 20.96 -16.41
C GLY A 252 -8.25 21.87 -15.75
N PHE A 253 -9.05 22.57 -16.55
CA PHE A 253 -10.12 23.47 -16.07
C PHE A 253 -9.68 24.51 -15.02
N ASP A 254 -8.43 24.99 -15.12
CA ASP A 254 -7.78 25.87 -14.15
C ASP A 254 -7.84 25.34 -12.70
N ALA A 255 -7.88 24.02 -12.55
CA ALA A 255 -7.97 23.33 -11.27
C ALA A 255 -6.68 22.57 -10.96
N VAL A 256 -6.08 22.92 -9.82
CA VAL A 256 -4.92 22.21 -9.27
C VAL A 256 -5.29 21.64 -7.91
N ILE A 257 -4.99 20.37 -7.69
CA ILE A 257 -5.16 19.70 -6.41
C ILE A 257 -3.80 19.30 -5.84
N LYS A 258 -3.73 19.17 -4.52
CA LYS A 258 -2.56 18.61 -3.83
C LYS A 258 -2.91 17.21 -3.35
N GLN A 259 -2.12 16.21 -3.73
CA GLN A 259 -2.39 14.82 -3.40
C GLN A 259 -1.13 14.08 -2.98
N LYS A 260 -1.30 13.13 -2.04
CA LYS A 260 -0.28 12.10 -1.78
C LYS A 260 -0.56 10.90 -2.67
N ILE A 261 0.44 10.49 -3.44
CA ILE A 261 0.39 9.35 -4.35
C ILE A 261 1.40 8.28 -3.91
N ARG A 262 1.06 7.02 -4.16
CA ARG A 262 1.86 5.83 -3.87
C ARG A 262 2.20 5.13 -5.17
N LEU A 263 3.48 4.87 -5.41
CA LEU A 263 3.93 4.19 -6.62
C LEU A 263 3.36 2.77 -6.67
N ARG A 264 2.76 2.42 -7.81
CA ARG A 264 2.17 1.11 -8.09
C ARG A 264 3.25 0.03 -8.20
N GLY A 265 2.96 -1.14 -7.65
CA GLY A 265 3.76 -2.35 -7.84
C GLY A 265 5.17 -2.30 -7.25
N VAL A 266 5.46 -1.32 -6.40
CA VAL A 266 6.77 -1.15 -5.76
C VAL A 266 6.64 -0.84 -4.28
N ASP A 267 7.57 -1.38 -3.51
CA ASP A 267 7.73 -1.08 -2.10
C ASP A 267 9.19 -0.80 -1.76
N THR A 268 9.44 0.37 -1.20
CA THR A 268 10.76 0.79 -0.76
C THR A 268 10.91 0.57 0.74
N PRO A 269 12.14 0.40 1.25
CA PRO A 269 12.37 0.34 2.69
C PRO A 269 11.90 1.61 3.38
N GLU A 270 11.46 1.47 4.62
CA GLU A 270 11.07 2.60 5.46
C GLU A 270 12.19 3.66 5.54
N ILE A 271 11.79 4.93 5.57
CA ILE A 271 12.71 6.07 5.50
C ILE A 271 13.67 6.17 6.69
N GLU A 272 13.36 5.49 7.78
CA GLU A 272 14.24 5.43 8.94
C GLU A 272 15.56 4.68 8.66
N PHE A 273 15.59 3.86 7.61
CA PHE A 273 16.73 3.07 7.20
C PHE A 273 17.64 3.81 6.22
N ASN A 274 18.91 3.42 6.19
CA ASN A 274 19.84 3.95 5.19
C ASN A 274 19.40 3.57 3.76
N GLU A 275 18.83 2.39 3.58
CA GLU A 275 18.28 1.91 2.31
C GLU A 275 17.05 2.73 1.87
N GLY A 276 16.14 3.05 2.81
CA GLY A 276 15.00 3.93 2.54
C GLY A 276 15.44 5.36 2.23
N LYS A 277 16.43 5.89 2.95
CA LYS A 277 17.08 7.18 2.65
C LYS A 277 17.74 7.18 1.27
N LYS A 278 18.40 6.09 0.87
CA LYS A 278 18.98 5.92 -0.47
C LYS A 278 17.90 5.93 -1.55
N ALA A 279 16.80 5.20 -1.35
CA ALA A 279 15.67 5.19 -2.29
C ALA A 279 15.05 6.59 -2.43
N LYS A 280 14.78 7.27 -1.31
CA LYS A 280 14.28 8.65 -1.31
C LYS A 280 15.25 9.62 -2.00
N ALA A 281 16.53 9.54 -1.69
CA ALA A 281 17.55 10.41 -2.28
C ALA A 281 17.67 10.19 -3.80
N PHE A 282 17.56 8.94 -4.24
CA PHE A 282 17.50 8.60 -5.66
C PHE A 282 16.30 9.26 -6.33
N VAL A 283 15.08 9.04 -5.83
CA VAL A 283 13.87 9.66 -6.39
C VAL A 283 13.95 11.18 -6.39
N SER A 284 14.41 11.77 -5.29
CA SER A 284 14.57 13.22 -5.18
C SER A 284 15.53 13.76 -6.24
N ARG A 285 16.63 13.06 -6.51
CA ARG A 285 17.61 13.47 -7.53
C ARG A 285 17.04 13.37 -8.94
N GLU A 286 16.36 12.27 -9.27
CA GLU A 286 15.77 12.09 -10.61
C GLU A 286 14.69 13.14 -10.87
N LEU A 287 13.80 13.39 -9.90
CA LEU A 287 12.65 14.28 -10.08
C LEU A 287 13.01 15.77 -9.93
N ASN A 288 14.08 16.14 -9.20
CA ASN A 288 14.51 17.53 -9.07
C ASN A 288 15.03 18.14 -10.39
N ARG A 289 15.39 17.29 -11.37
CA ARG A 289 15.78 17.71 -12.72
C ARG A 289 14.59 17.87 -13.67
N CYS A 290 13.39 17.55 -13.20
CA CYS A 290 12.17 17.58 -14.01
C CYS A 290 11.29 18.73 -13.53
N GLU A 291 10.89 19.61 -14.44
CA GLU A 291 9.91 20.66 -14.11
C GLU A 291 8.53 20.05 -13.83
N TYR A 292 8.16 19.05 -14.65
CA TYR A 292 6.89 18.33 -14.57
C TYR A 292 7.11 16.82 -14.60
N ILE A 293 6.15 16.11 -14.03
CA ILE A 293 5.96 14.67 -14.15
C ILE A 293 4.58 14.37 -14.71
N ILE A 294 4.41 13.21 -15.31
CA ILE A 294 3.09 12.70 -15.68
C ILE A 294 2.70 11.60 -14.70
N ILE A 295 1.49 11.73 -14.16
CA ILE A 295 0.95 10.85 -13.14
C ILE A 295 -0.27 10.18 -13.73
N LYS A 296 -0.26 8.85 -13.81
CA LYS A 296 -1.43 8.05 -14.13
C LYS A 296 -1.94 7.40 -12.86
N THR A 297 -3.19 7.65 -12.50
CA THR A 297 -3.79 7.13 -11.26
C THR A 297 -4.80 6.02 -11.52
N TYR A 298 -4.90 5.09 -10.58
CA TYR A 298 -5.78 3.92 -10.69
C TYR A 298 -6.88 3.94 -9.62
N LYS A 299 -6.60 3.32 -8.47
CA LYS A 299 -7.52 3.20 -7.34
C LYS A 299 -6.85 3.77 -6.09
N THR A 300 -7.65 4.07 -5.07
CA THR A 300 -7.14 4.36 -3.73
C THR A 300 -6.78 3.06 -3.01
N ASP A 301 -5.69 3.08 -2.26
CA ASP A 301 -5.34 2.00 -1.33
C ASP A 301 -6.14 2.10 -0.03
N ILE A 302 -5.92 1.16 0.89
CA ILE A 302 -6.60 1.13 2.21
C ILE A 302 -6.30 2.34 3.11
N TYR A 303 -5.35 3.20 2.72
CA TYR A 303 -4.95 4.42 3.41
C TYR A 303 -5.37 5.68 2.65
N ASP A 304 -6.29 5.55 1.68
CA ASP A 304 -6.80 6.64 0.84
C ASP A 304 -5.70 7.33 0.01
N ARG A 305 -4.62 6.61 -0.31
CA ARG A 305 -3.56 7.09 -1.20
C ARG A 305 -3.86 6.60 -2.61
N TYR A 306 -3.73 7.47 -3.60
CA TYR A 306 -3.88 7.08 -4.99
C TYR A 306 -2.67 6.25 -5.42
N ILE A 307 -2.95 5.03 -5.89
CA ILE A 307 -1.95 4.17 -6.52
C ILE A 307 -1.68 4.73 -7.91
N SER A 308 -0.40 4.95 -8.23
CA SER A 308 -0.02 5.69 -9.43
C SER A 308 1.25 5.20 -10.11
N ASP A 309 1.28 5.38 -11.43
CA ASP A 309 2.50 5.34 -12.23
C ASP A 309 3.00 6.77 -12.44
N VAL A 310 4.31 6.94 -12.32
CA VAL A 310 4.97 8.24 -12.50
C VAL A 310 5.96 8.17 -13.64
N PHE A 311 5.73 9.00 -14.65
CA PHE A 311 6.59 9.16 -15.80
C PHE A 311 7.31 10.50 -15.75
N TYR A 312 8.60 10.50 -16.09
CA TYR A 312 9.41 11.71 -16.13
C TYR A 312 10.45 11.62 -17.26
N LYS A 313 10.94 12.78 -17.70
CA LYS A 313 12.01 12.87 -18.69
C LYS A 313 12.87 14.07 -18.34
N GLU A 314 14.17 13.85 -18.19
CA GLU A 314 15.13 14.93 -17.89
C GLU A 314 15.11 15.97 -19.01
N ASP A 315 15.22 17.25 -18.64
CA ASP A 315 15.28 18.40 -19.56
C ASP A 315 14.12 18.51 -20.56
N CYS A 316 12.96 17.91 -20.25
CA CYS A 316 11.75 17.99 -21.06
C CYS A 316 10.65 18.73 -20.30
N THR A 317 10.09 19.77 -20.91
CA THR A 317 8.96 20.54 -20.37
C THR A 317 7.64 20.24 -21.07
N ASP A 318 7.69 19.53 -22.20
CA ASP A 318 6.52 19.06 -22.94
C ASP A 318 5.86 17.86 -22.23
N ALA A 319 4.67 18.10 -21.68
CA ALA A 319 3.88 17.12 -20.93
C ALA A 319 3.43 15.94 -21.80
N GLU A 320 3.04 16.15 -23.07
CA GLU A 320 2.59 15.08 -23.95
C GLU A 320 3.75 14.14 -24.29
N ARG A 321 4.92 14.71 -24.57
CA ARG A 321 6.14 13.93 -24.81
C ARG A 321 6.56 13.11 -23.60
N ILE A 322 6.46 13.66 -22.38
CA ILE A 322 6.73 12.90 -21.14
C ILE A 322 5.70 11.76 -20.98
N ALA A 323 4.42 11.99 -21.30
CA ALA A 323 3.40 10.95 -21.20
C ALA A 323 3.69 9.76 -22.12
N GLN A 324 4.15 10.03 -23.34
CA GLN A 324 4.42 9.00 -24.36
C GLN A 324 5.79 8.34 -24.23
N GLU A 325 6.84 9.11 -23.94
CA GLU A 325 8.24 8.64 -23.98
C GLU A 325 8.94 8.66 -22.61
N GLY A 326 8.27 9.16 -21.56
CA GLY A 326 8.88 9.33 -20.25
C GLY A 326 9.29 8.00 -19.62
N THR A 327 10.36 8.04 -18.84
CA THR A 327 10.83 6.91 -18.06
C THR A 327 9.88 6.64 -16.89
N LEU A 328 9.48 5.38 -16.70
CA LEU A 328 8.65 4.97 -15.57
C LEU A 328 9.49 4.86 -14.30
N LEU A 329 9.23 5.73 -13.32
CA LEU A 329 9.93 5.76 -12.04
C LEU A 329 9.81 4.44 -11.26
N ASN A 330 8.62 3.84 -11.27
CA ASN A 330 8.32 2.59 -10.58
C ASN A 330 9.29 1.47 -11.02
N ARG A 331 9.37 1.22 -12.33
CA ARG A 331 10.30 0.25 -12.92
C ARG A 331 11.75 0.60 -12.61
N LYS A 332 12.14 1.87 -12.72
CA LYS A 332 13.51 2.30 -12.49
C LYS A 332 13.99 2.10 -11.04
N LEU A 333 13.08 2.18 -10.06
CA LEU A 333 13.37 1.81 -8.67
C LEU A 333 13.67 0.32 -8.49
N LEU A 334 12.97 -0.55 -9.24
CA LEU A 334 13.23 -2.00 -9.24
C LEU A 334 14.56 -2.32 -9.92
N GLU A 335 14.83 -1.72 -11.09
CA GLU A 335 16.10 -1.87 -11.81
C GLU A 335 17.33 -1.46 -10.98
N LYS A 336 17.19 -0.44 -10.14
CA LYS A 336 18.26 0.03 -9.25
C LYS A 336 18.37 -0.75 -7.94
N GLY A 337 17.52 -1.76 -7.71
CA GLY A 337 17.49 -2.49 -6.46
C GLY A 337 17.15 -1.58 -5.26
N LEU A 338 16.34 -0.54 -5.47
CA LEU A 338 15.91 0.39 -4.42
C LEU A 338 14.51 0.07 -3.89
N ALA A 339 13.74 -0.74 -4.63
CA ALA A 339 12.43 -1.25 -4.23
C ALA A 339 12.34 -2.78 -4.40
N ARG A 340 11.28 -3.37 -3.83
CA ARG A 340 10.76 -4.71 -4.14
C ARG A 340 9.48 -4.60 -4.95
N ALA A 341 9.21 -5.59 -5.78
CA ALA A 341 7.93 -5.72 -6.45
C ALA A 341 6.87 -6.29 -5.49
N ILE A 342 5.60 -5.91 -5.69
CA ILE A 342 4.45 -6.35 -4.87
C ILE A 342 3.43 -7.09 -5.73
#